data_AF-A0A9W7X0E1-F1
#
_entry.id   AF-A0A9W7X0E1-F1
#
_cell.length_a   1.000
_cell.length_b   1.000
_cell.length_c   1.000
_cell.angle_alpha   90.00
_cell.angle_beta   90.00
_cell.angle_gamma   90.00
#
_symmetry.space_group_name_H-M   'P 1'
#
loop_
_entity.id
_entity.type
_entity.pdbx_description
1 polymer ?
#
loop_
_entity_poly.entity_id
_entity_poly.type
_entity_poly.pdbx_seq_one_letter_code
_entity_poly.pdbx_strand_id
1 'polypeptide(L)'
;NRKKMTSSRRHTLKSLVLSIAFNLLEAETKQAVVDKEAYMSENCPSLNLPGSTQELQELCKKLHQQIDKVDEERYDMEAKVAKSNKEIDDLKIKVVDLKGKFKKPALKKVRMSADQMLQALLGSKHKVSMDLRSNLKQVKKEVKEESAEQVGDWRKNIEDKAGMGGRKKMFESEA
;
A
#
# COMPACT_ATOMS: atom_id res chain seq x y z
N ASN A 1 35.44 -16.23 -6.14
CA ASN A 1 34.72 -15.10 -5.50
C ASN A 1 33.54 -14.63 -6.33
N ARG A 2 32.32 -15.10 -6.03
CA ARG A 2 31.09 -14.71 -6.75
C ARG A 2 30.68 -13.29 -6.33
N LYS A 3 30.48 -12.37 -7.28
CA LYS A 3 30.01 -10.99 -7.00
C LYS A 3 28.67 -11.06 -6.26
N LYS A 4 28.59 -10.44 -5.08
CA LYS A 4 27.34 -10.35 -4.30
C LYS A 4 26.32 -9.51 -5.08
N MET A 5 25.05 -9.90 -5.01
CA MET A 5 23.94 -9.18 -5.66
C MET A 5 23.92 -7.70 -5.28
N THR A 6 23.64 -6.83 -6.26
CA THR A 6 23.59 -5.39 -6.05
C THR A 6 22.50 -5.02 -5.05
N SER A 7 22.74 -3.93 -4.30
CA SER A 7 21.78 -3.47 -3.29
C SER A 7 20.43 -3.12 -3.92
N SER A 8 20.44 -2.44 -5.07
CA SER A 8 19.24 -2.10 -5.84
C SER A 8 18.39 -3.34 -6.15
N ARG A 9 18.99 -4.41 -6.71
CA ARG A 9 18.25 -5.66 -7.00
C ARG A 9 17.68 -6.30 -5.74
N ARG A 10 18.39 -6.29 -4.61
CA ARG A 10 17.85 -6.80 -3.33
C ARG A 10 16.64 -6.00 -2.86
N HIS A 11 16.68 -4.67 -2.97
CA HIS A 11 15.55 -3.83 -2.59
C HIS A 11 14.33 -4.06 -3.49
N THR A 12 14.52 -4.15 -4.82
CA THR A 12 13.44 -4.50 -5.75
C THR A 12 12.80 -5.84 -5.39
N LEU A 13 13.61 -6.86 -5.11
CA LEU A 13 13.10 -8.18 -4.72
C LEU A 13 12.35 -8.14 -3.39
N LYS A 14 12.86 -7.43 -2.37
CA LYS A 14 12.14 -7.24 -1.10
C LYS A 14 10.79 -6.56 -1.30
N SER A 15 10.74 -5.50 -2.12
CA SER A 15 9.51 -4.80 -2.45
C SER A 15 8.51 -5.71 -3.16
N LEU A 16 8.99 -6.54 -4.09
CA LEU A 16 8.15 -7.49 -4.81
C LEU A 16 7.57 -8.54 -3.85
N VAL A 17 8.41 -9.11 -2.97
CA VAL A 17 7.96 -10.08 -1.96
C VAL A 17 6.89 -9.48 -1.05
N LEU A 18 7.08 -8.24 -0.57
CA LEU A 18 6.09 -7.56 0.26
C LEU A 18 4.79 -7.29 -0.51
N SER A 19 4.87 -6.88 -1.77
CA SER A 19 3.69 -6.67 -2.61
C SER A 19 2.89 -7.96 -2.82
N ILE A 20 3.58 -9.09 -3.05
CA ILE A 20 2.93 -10.39 -3.20
C ILE A 20 2.31 -10.83 -1.87
N ALA A 21 3.05 -10.71 -0.76
CA ALA A 21 2.56 -11.06 0.57
C ALA A 21 1.32 -10.25 0.96
N PHE A 22 1.28 -8.96 0.62
CA PHE A 22 0.11 -8.12 0.82
C PHE A 22 -1.11 -8.65 0.06
N ASN A 23 -0.95 -8.96 -1.23
CA ASN A 23 -2.04 -9.51 -2.05
C ASN A 23 -2.53 -10.87 -1.53
N LEU A 24 -1.61 -11.72 -1.06
CA LEU A 24 -1.97 -13.01 -0.46
C LEU A 24 -2.76 -12.84 0.84
N LEU A 25 -2.37 -11.88 1.69
CA LEU A 25 -3.08 -11.59 2.94
C LEU A 25 -4.50 -11.04 2.65
N GLU A 26 -4.66 -10.22 1.62
CA GLU A 26 -5.96 -9.73 1.19
C GLU A 26 -6.84 -10.87 0.66
N ALA A 27 -6.26 -11.77 -0.15
CA ALA A 27 -6.96 -12.96 -0.65
C ALA A 27 -7.39 -13.90 0.48
N GLU A 28 -6.51 -14.16 1.45
CA GLU A 28 -6.81 -14.95 2.65
C GLU A 28 -7.93 -14.31 3.47
N THR A 29 -7.90 -12.99 3.66
CA THR A 29 -8.95 -12.27 4.40
C THR A 29 -10.31 -12.41 3.71
N LYS A 30 -10.36 -12.32 2.37
CA LYS A 30 -11.58 -12.54 1.58
C LYS A 30 -12.07 -13.98 1.71
N GLN A 31 -11.17 -14.95 1.61
CA GLN A 31 -11.51 -16.37 1.75
C GLN A 31 -12.07 -16.68 3.14
N ALA A 32 -11.48 -16.13 4.20
CA ALA A 32 -11.96 -16.31 5.57
C ALA A 32 -13.40 -15.81 5.78
N VAL A 33 -13.82 -14.74 5.08
CA VAL A 33 -15.21 -14.27 5.11
C VAL A 33 -16.14 -15.26 4.41
N VAL A 34 -15.75 -15.75 3.24
CA VAL A 34 -16.52 -16.76 2.49
C VAL A 34 -16.66 -18.06 3.28
N ASP A 35 -15.57 -18.55 3.88
CA ASP A 35 -15.57 -19.76 4.69
C ASP A 35 -16.45 -19.59 5.93
N LYS A 36 -16.45 -18.40 6.55
CA LYS A 36 -17.35 -18.07 7.65
C LYS A 36 -18.81 -18.07 7.21
N GLU A 37 -19.14 -17.47 6.08
CA GLU A 37 -20.50 -17.46 5.54
C GLU A 37 -21.00 -18.87 5.20
N ALA A 38 -20.15 -19.70 4.59
CA ALA A 38 -20.45 -21.10 4.31
C ALA A 38 -20.67 -21.91 5.59
N TYR A 39 -19.80 -21.74 6.59
CA TYR A 39 -19.98 -22.40 7.89
C TYR A 39 -21.29 -21.97 8.58
N MET A 40 -21.61 -20.68 8.55
CA MET A 40 -22.84 -20.17 9.17
C MET A 40 -24.10 -20.66 8.45
N SER A 41 -24.07 -20.80 7.12
CA SER A 41 -25.24 -21.29 6.37
C SER A 41 -25.52 -22.78 6.62
N GLU A 42 -24.48 -23.58 6.84
CA GLU A 42 -24.60 -25.00 7.18
C GLU A 42 -25.07 -25.21 8.63
N ASN A 43 -24.52 -24.46 9.59
CA ASN A 43 -24.75 -24.68 11.02
C ASN A 43 -25.91 -23.86 11.60
N CYS A 44 -26.26 -22.74 10.96
CA CYS A 44 -27.35 -21.85 11.37
C CYS A 44 -28.14 -21.40 10.13
N PRO A 45 -28.90 -22.31 9.50
CA PRO A 45 -29.71 -21.96 8.33
C PRO A 45 -30.82 -20.98 8.69
N SER A 46 -31.33 -20.27 7.68
CA SER A 46 -32.45 -19.35 7.84
C SER A 46 -33.63 -20.01 8.53
N LEU A 47 -34.21 -19.32 9.52
CA LEU A 47 -35.30 -19.84 10.32
C LEU A 47 -36.52 -20.16 9.44
N ASN A 48 -36.95 -21.42 9.47
CA ASN A 48 -38.21 -21.85 8.88
C ASN A 48 -39.27 -21.96 9.97
N LEU A 49 -40.32 -21.14 9.89
CA LEU A 49 -41.40 -21.14 10.86
C LEU A 49 -42.44 -22.19 10.47
N PRO A 50 -42.70 -23.20 11.33
CA PRO A 50 -43.74 -24.19 11.06
C PRO A 50 -45.13 -23.56 11.13
N GLY A 51 -46.09 -24.17 10.44
CA GLY A 51 -47.46 -23.66 10.33
C GLY A 51 -48.35 -23.99 11.53
N SER A 52 -48.00 -24.99 12.34
CA SER A 52 -48.80 -25.41 13.49
C SER A 52 -48.24 -24.87 14.81
N THR A 53 -49.12 -24.63 15.79
CA THR A 53 -48.73 -24.12 17.12
C THR A 53 -47.89 -25.10 17.91
N GLN A 54 -48.14 -26.41 17.76
CA GLN A 54 -47.38 -27.47 18.43
C GLN A 54 -45.95 -27.56 17.88
N GLU A 55 -45.78 -27.59 16.56
CA GLU A 55 -44.45 -27.59 15.94
C GLU A 55 -43.64 -26.35 16.31
N LEU A 56 -44.30 -25.19 16.43
CA LEU A 56 -43.64 -23.95 16.85
C LEU A 56 -43.13 -24.04 18.30
N GLN A 57 -43.94 -24.59 19.22
CA GLN A 57 -43.51 -24.79 20.60
C GLN A 57 -42.34 -25.77 20.71
N GLU A 58 -42.33 -26.84 19.91
CA GLU A 58 -41.22 -27.77 19.85
C GLU A 58 -39.94 -27.11 19.29
N LEU A 59 -40.07 -26.32 18.22
CA LEU A 59 -38.96 -25.57 17.66
C LEU A 59 -38.34 -24.61 18.69
N CYS A 60 -39.17 -23.85 19.42
CA CYS A 60 -38.68 -22.95 20.47
C CYS A 60 -37.91 -23.70 21.57
N LYS A 61 -38.39 -24.87 22.01
CA LYS A 61 -37.69 -25.70 23.00
C LYS A 61 -36.36 -26.23 22.47
N LYS A 62 -36.33 -26.70 21.21
CA LYS A 62 -35.10 -27.18 20.56
C LYS A 62 -34.06 -26.07 20.43
N LEU A 63 -34.46 -24.88 19.97
CA LEU A 63 -33.56 -23.73 19.85
C LEU A 63 -33.01 -23.30 21.21
N HIS A 64 -33.83 -23.29 22.26
CA HIS A 64 -33.37 -22.95 23.60
C HIS A 64 -32.28 -23.90 24.11
N GLN A 65 -32.48 -25.22 23.96
CA GLN A 65 -31.47 -26.22 24.33
C GLN A 65 -30.19 -26.09 23.50
N GLN A 66 -30.32 -25.76 22.21
CA GLN A 66 -29.16 -25.53 21.35
C GLN A 66 -28.38 -24.28 21.76
N ILE A 67 -29.06 -23.20 22.18
CA ILE A 67 -28.41 -21.98 22.66
C ILE A 67 -27.55 -22.28 23.88
N ASP A 68 -28.08 -23.02 24.86
CA ASP A 68 -27.34 -23.36 26.08
C ASP A 68 -26.05 -24.13 25.75
N LYS A 69 -26.15 -25.13 24.87
CA LYS A 69 -25.00 -25.93 24.42
C LYS A 69 -23.97 -25.08 23.66
N VAL A 70 -24.42 -24.23 22.74
CA VAL A 70 -23.52 -23.37 21.94
C VAL A 70 -22.83 -22.33 22.81
N ASP A 71 -23.50 -21.79 23.84
CA ASP A 71 -22.85 -20.84 24.74
C ASP A 71 -21.80 -21.51 25.63
N GLU A 72 -22.03 -22.75 26.08
CA GLU A 72 -21.02 -23.57 26.76
C GLU A 72 -19.79 -23.80 25.86
N GLU A 73 -20.01 -24.24 24.62
CA GLU A 73 -18.93 -24.43 23.64
C GLU A 73 -18.19 -23.11 23.35
N ARG A 74 -18.91 -21.99 23.24
CA ARG A 74 -18.33 -20.64 23.05
C ARG A 74 -17.45 -20.26 24.23
N TYR A 75 -17.91 -20.49 25.46
CA TYR A 75 -17.16 -20.19 26.68
C TYR A 75 -15.84 -20.97 26.74
N ASP A 76 -15.88 -22.28 26.44
CA ASP A 76 -14.69 -23.12 26.41
C ASP A 76 -13.68 -22.68 25.33
N MET A 77 -14.18 -22.29 24.16
CA MET A 77 -13.34 -21.77 23.08
C MET A 77 -12.71 -20.43 23.45
N GLU A 78 -13.47 -19.53 24.06
CA GLU A 78 -12.97 -18.25 24.58
C GLU A 78 -11.88 -18.46 25.63
N ALA A 79 -12.08 -19.40 26.57
CA ALA A 79 -11.09 -19.74 27.58
C ALA A 79 -9.79 -20.29 26.97
N LYS A 80 -9.87 -21.09 25.91
CA LYS A 80 -8.69 -21.58 25.16
C LYS A 80 -7.95 -20.43 24.48
N VAL A 81 -8.66 -19.52 23.81
CA VAL A 81 -8.06 -18.34 23.17
C VAL A 81 -7.38 -17.43 24.20
N ALA A 82 -8.02 -17.21 25.35
CA ALA A 82 -7.45 -16.42 26.44
C ALA A 82 -6.15 -17.02 26.99
N LYS A 83 -6.10 -18.35 27.18
CA LYS A 83 -4.87 -19.06 27.58
C LYS A 83 -3.76 -18.90 26.54
N SER A 84 -4.06 -19.11 25.26
CA SER A 84 -3.09 -18.94 24.17
C SER A 84 -2.57 -17.49 24.08
N ASN A 85 -3.44 -16.50 24.24
CA ASN A 85 -3.04 -15.09 24.25
C ASN A 85 -2.09 -14.77 25.41
N LYS A 86 -2.40 -15.27 26.61
CA LYS A 86 -1.54 -15.12 27.78
C LYS A 86 -0.15 -15.74 27.55
N GLU A 87 -0.11 -16.95 27.01
CA GLU A 87 1.15 -17.61 26.67
C GLU A 87 1.95 -16.83 25.63
N ILE A 88 1.29 -16.33 24.58
CA ILE A 88 1.92 -15.48 23.56
C ILE A 88 2.52 -14.22 24.20
N ASP A 89 1.82 -13.57 25.13
CA ASP A 89 2.31 -12.37 25.78
C ASP A 89 3.49 -12.65 26.72
N ASP A 90 3.44 -13.74 27.49
CA ASP A 90 4.56 -14.21 28.30
C ASP A 90 5.79 -14.51 27.42
N LEU A 91 5.59 -15.14 26.26
CA LEU A 91 6.65 -15.43 25.30
C LEU A 91 7.20 -14.14 24.67
N LYS A 92 6.35 -13.15 24.33
CA LYS A 92 6.80 -11.85 23.84
C LYS A 92 7.70 -11.15 24.86
N ILE A 93 7.32 -11.18 26.15
CA ILE A 93 8.13 -10.59 27.23
C ILE A 93 9.49 -11.30 27.31
N LYS A 94 9.51 -12.64 27.33
CA LYS A 94 10.76 -13.41 27.33
C LYS A 94 11.64 -13.08 26.12
N VAL A 95 11.06 -12.93 24.93
CA VAL A 95 11.80 -12.53 23.72
C VAL A 95 12.41 -11.14 23.86
N VAL A 96 11.71 -10.19 24.49
CA VAL A 96 12.23 -8.84 24.77
C VAL A 96 13.39 -8.91 25.76
N ASP A 97 13.24 -9.66 26.86
CA ASP A 97 14.28 -9.82 27.87
C ASP A 97 15.55 -10.49 27.28
N LEU A 98 15.38 -11.54 26.46
CA LEU A 98 16.48 -12.22 25.76
C LEU A 98 17.17 -11.36 24.71
N LYS A 99 16.42 -10.51 23.98
CA LYS A 99 17.00 -9.51 23.06
C LYS A 99 17.74 -8.38 23.79
N GLY A 100 17.68 -8.38 25.12
CA GLY A 100 18.27 -7.39 26.01
C GLY A 100 17.30 -6.25 26.29
N LYS A 101 16.88 -6.14 27.56
CA LYS A 101 16.09 -5.05 28.17
C LYS A 101 16.60 -3.62 27.87
N PHE A 102 17.79 -3.50 27.28
CA PHE A 102 18.56 -2.28 27.05
C PHE A 102 18.99 -2.03 25.59
N LYS A 103 18.17 -2.35 24.58
CA LYS A 103 18.16 -1.42 23.44
C LYS A 103 17.48 -0.15 23.94
N LYS A 104 18.22 0.72 24.63
CA LYS A 104 17.79 2.10 24.93
C LYS A 104 17.20 2.62 23.62
N PRO A 105 15.88 2.85 23.52
CA PRO A 105 15.33 3.43 22.31
C PRO A 105 16.15 4.68 22.10
N ALA A 106 16.91 4.76 21.01
CA ALA A 106 17.66 5.97 20.73
C ALA A 106 16.60 7.06 20.77
N LEU A 107 16.70 7.99 21.73
CA LEU A 107 15.79 9.11 21.89
C LEU A 107 15.94 9.96 20.63
N LYS A 108 15.30 9.52 19.54
CA LYS A 108 15.18 10.29 18.32
C LYS A 108 14.28 11.44 18.71
N LYS A 109 14.81 12.65 18.59
CA LYS A 109 14.04 13.88 18.71
C LYS A 109 13.04 13.89 17.54
N VAL A 110 11.90 13.23 17.74
CA VAL A 110 10.77 13.26 16.81
C VAL A 110 10.12 14.62 17.02
N ARG A 111 10.49 15.59 16.16
CA ARG A 111 9.70 16.80 16.01
C ARG A 111 8.41 16.38 15.29
N MET A 112 7.27 17.00 15.61
CA MET A 112 6.03 16.80 14.85
C MET A 112 6.36 16.86 13.35
N SER A 113 5.92 15.87 12.58
CA SER A 113 6.12 15.92 11.12
C SER A 113 5.40 17.14 10.57
N ALA A 114 5.92 17.72 9.48
CA ALA A 114 5.27 18.86 8.84
C ALA A 114 3.80 18.53 8.53
N ASP A 115 3.51 17.31 8.10
CA ASP A 115 2.15 16.83 7.82
C ASP A 115 1.25 16.80 9.06
N GLN A 116 1.76 16.33 10.21
CA GLN A 116 0.98 16.34 11.45
C GLN A 116 0.71 17.75 11.95
N MET A 117 1.70 18.65 11.82
CA MET A 117 1.55 20.05 12.20
C MET A 117 0.57 20.77 11.27
N LEU A 118 0.65 20.53 9.95
CA LEU A 118 -0.24 21.12 8.96
C LEU A 118 -1.67 20.60 9.07
N GLN A 119 -1.87 19.30 9.31
CA GLN A 119 -3.21 18.74 9.54
C GLN A 119 -3.85 19.29 10.81
N ALA A 120 -3.07 19.49 11.87
CA ALA A 120 -3.56 20.08 13.13
C ALA A 120 -3.89 21.58 12.99
N LEU A 121 -3.13 22.33 12.19
CA LEU A 121 -3.32 23.79 12.02
C LEU A 121 -4.34 24.16 10.93
N LEU A 122 -4.45 23.37 9.87
CA LEU A 122 -5.22 23.72 8.67
C LEU A 122 -6.38 22.75 8.37
N GLY A 123 -6.58 21.73 9.21
CA GLY A 123 -7.67 20.77 9.10
C GLY A 123 -7.65 20.00 7.77
N SER A 124 -8.83 19.63 7.27
CA SER A 124 -8.99 18.83 6.05
C SER A 124 -8.69 19.57 4.74
N LYS A 125 -8.53 20.89 4.78
CA LYS A 125 -8.47 21.73 3.57
C LYS A 125 -7.15 21.62 2.81
N HIS A 126 -6.08 21.17 3.48
CA HIS A 126 -4.75 20.95 2.89
C HIS A 126 -4.27 19.52 3.14
N LYS A 127 -4.96 18.52 2.58
CA LYS A 127 -4.43 17.16 2.47
C LYS A 127 -3.46 17.08 1.29
N VAL A 128 -2.37 17.83 1.35
CA VAL A 128 -1.24 17.68 0.42
C VAL A 128 -0.47 16.45 0.91
N SER A 129 -0.61 15.30 0.25
CA SER A 129 0.32 14.21 0.55
C SER A 129 1.71 14.70 0.14
N MET A 130 2.63 14.82 1.10
CA MET A 130 4.05 15.02 0.81
C MET A 130 4.68 13.73 0.26
N ASP A 131 3.93 13.00 -0.56
CA ASP A 131 4.50 11.97 -1.41
C ASP A 131 5.43 12.68 -2.39
N LEU A 132 6.71 12.33 -2.39
CA LEU A 132 7.68 12.85 -3.36
C LEU A 132 7.19 12.72 -4.83
N ARG A 133 6.23 11.82 -5.07
CA ARG A 133 5.54 11.60 -6.34
C ARG A 133 4.57 12.71 -6.75
N SER A 134 3.89 13.38 -5.82
CA SER A 134 2.83 14.35 -6.13
C SER A 134 3.37 15.69 -6.63
N ASN A 135 4.64 16.01 -6.33
CA ASN A 135 5.30 17.27 -6.72
C ASN A 135 6.20 17.16 -7.97
N LEU A 136 6.32 15.97 -8.56
CA LEU A 136 7.01 15.80 -9.84
C LEU A 136 6.04 16.11 -10.97
N LYS A 137 6.38 17.07 -11.84
CA LYS A 137 5.60 17.37 -13.06
C LYS A 137 5.45 16.08 -13.88
N GLN A 138 4.24 15.54 -13.94
CA GLN A 138 3.87 14.48 -14.86
C GLN A 138 3.98 15.06 -16.27
N VAL A 139 4.98 14.64 -17.06
CA VAL A 139 5.01 14.96 -18.49
C VAL A 139 3.79 14.27 -19.08
N LYS A 140 2.73 15.04 -19.32
CA LYS A 140 1.63 14.59 -20.17
C LYS A 140 2.27 14.20 -21.49
N LYS A 141 2.22 12.91 -21.84
CA LYS A 141 2.36 12.50 -23.24
C LYS A 141 1.09 12.98 -23.92
N GLU A 142 1.04 14.28 -24.20
CA GLU A 142 0.01 14.87 -25.03
C GLU A 142 0.22 14.24 -26.41
N VAL A 143 -0.72 13.40 -26.83
CA VAL A 143 -1.02 13.24 -28.25
C VAL A 143 -1.56 14.60 -28.65
N LYS A 144 -0.62 15.51 -28.94
CA LYS A 144 -0.89 16.84 -29.40
C LYS A 144 -0.99 16.70 -30.91
N GLU A 145 -2.21 16.75 -31.44
CA GLU A 145 -2.45 17.28 -32.78
C GLU A 145 -1.92 18.73 -32.76
N GLU A 146 -0.60 18.89 -32.87
CA GLU A 146 -0.01 20.17 -33.22
C GLU A 146 -0.04 20.27 -34.74
N SER A 147 -0.93 21.15 -35.21
CA SER A 147 -0.84 21.90 -36.46
C SER A 147 0.58 21.89 -37.07
N ALA A 148 0.71 21.24 -38.22
CA ALA A 148 1.94 21.05 -38.98
C ALA A 148 2.54 22.34 -39.60
N GLU A 149 2.27 23.51 -39.03
CA GLU A 149 2.61 24.81 -39.62
C GLU A 149 3.74 25.55 -38.90
N GLN A 150 4.25 25.04 -37.78
CA GLN A 150 5.28 25.72 -36.98
C GLN A 150 6.61 24.97 -36.86
N VAL A 151 6.94 24.12 -37.83
CA VAL A 151 8.32 23.66 -38.05
C VAL A 151 8.77 24.23 -39.40
N GLY A 152 9.20 25.49 -39.37
CA GLY A 152 9.77 26.18 -40.53
C GLY A 152 10.98 25.43 -41.08
N ASP A 153 10.96 25.20 -42.39
CA ASP A 153 11.99 24.51 -43.16
C ASP A 153 13.35 25.22 -43.04
N TRP A 154 14.31 24.59 -42.36
CA TRP A 154 15.66 25.11 -42.16
C TRP A 154 16.55 25.03 -43.41
N ARG A 155 16.02 24.64 -44.57
CA ARG A 155 16.79 24.47 -45.82
C ARG A 155 16.83 25.69 -46.74
N LYS A 156 16.55 26.89 -46.25
CA LYS A 156 16.59 28.11 -47.10
C LYS A 156 17.56 29.17 -46.59
N ASN A 157 18.84 28.80 -46.45
CA ASN A 157 19.93 29.79 -46.46
C ASN A 157 21.26 29.17 -46.89
N ILE A 158 21.34 28.71 -48.13
CA ILE A 158 22.59 28.70 -48.89
C ILE A 158 22.29 29.42 -50.19
N GLU A 159 22.37 30.75 -50.16
CA GLU A 159 22.62 31.52 -51.38
C GLU A 159 24.12 31.42 -51.66
N ASP A 160 24.42 30.74 -52.77
CA ASP A 160 25.70 30.71 -53.43
C ASP A 160 26.25 32.14 -53.57
N LYS A 161 27.26 32.49 -52.76
CA LYS A 161 28.16 33.60 -53.09
C LYS A 161 29.07 33.17 -54.23
N ALA A 162 28.48 33.13 -55.42
CA ALA A 162 29.17 33.36 -56.66
C ALA A 162 30.03 34.64 -56.54
N GLY A 163 31.29 34.57 -56.96
CA GLY A 163 32.02 35.76 -57.44
C GLY A 163 32.71 36.66 -56.42
N MET A 164 33.57 36.12 -55.54
CA MET A 164 34.61 36.92 -54.86
C MET A 164 36.01 36.50 -55.31
N GLY A 165 36.24 36.52 -56.63
CA GLY A 165 37.56 36.59 -57.23
C GLY A 165 38.07 38.03 -57.18
N GLY A 166 38.80 38.40 -56.12
CA GLY A 166 39.40 39.72 -56.01
C GLY A 166 39.99 39.99 -54.62
N ARG A 167 41.31 40.22 -54.58
CA ARG A 167 42.11 40.56 -53.40
C ARG A 167 41.49 41.73 -52.61
N LYS A 168 40.94 41.46 -51.43
CA LYS A 168 40.57 42.50 -50.46
C LYS A 168 41.84 43.00 -49.77
N LYS A 169 42.25 44.21 -50.14
CA LYS A 169 43.38 44.97 -49.63
C LYS A 169 42.90 45.88 -48.50
N MET A 170 43.45 45.75 -47.29
CA MET A 170 43.55 46.84 -46.32
C MET A 170 44.91 46.72 -45.62
N PHE A 171 45.52 47.89 -45.39
CA PHE A 171 46.95 48.16 -45.27
C PHE A 171 47.56 47.99 -43.85
N GLU A 172 48.90 48.06 -43.86
CA GLU A 172 49.93 47.87 -42.84
C GLU A 172 49.81 48.65 -41.51
N SER A 173 50.38 48.06 -40.46
CA SER A 173 50.97 48.75 -39.31
C SER A 173 52.29 48.04 -38.93
N GLU A 174 53.34 48.84 -38.80
CA GLU A 174 54.80 48.55 -38.77
C GLU A 174 55.30 47.42 -37.83
N ALA A 175 56.29 46.66 -38.32
CA ALA A 175 57.60 46.41 -37.72
C ALA A 175 58.53 45.71 -38.73
#